data_AF-T1GH28-F1
#
_entry.id   AF-T1GH28-F1
#
_cell.length_a   1.000
_cell.length_b   1.000
_cell.length_c   1.000
_cell.angle_alpha   90.00
_cell.angle_beta   90.00
_cell.angle_gamma   90.00
#
_symmetry.space_group_name_H-M   'P 1'
#
loop_
_entity.id
_entity.type
_entity.pdbx_description
1 polymer ?
#
loop_
_entity_poly.entity_id
_entity_poly.type
_entity_poly.pdbx_seq_one_letter_code
_entity_poly.pdbx_strand_id
1 'polypeptide(L)'
;MQLGLPITGKYRDPESDQYYNNNNGAKITKSSHFDLEYILGHKIFFLCEATGNPRPTITWYKDGSEIYQHLYMHIHEWEYGDDRLKSKIEIDPATQMDAGVYECTADNMYSIDRRMFKTDFSIVFD
;
A
#
# COMPACT_ATOMS: atom_id res chain seq x y z
N MET A 1 0.86 3.55 -18.21
CA MET A 1 0.47 2.13 -18.10
C MET A 1 1.75 1.30 -18.24
N GLN A 2 2.48 1.06 -17.15
CA GLN A 2 3.68 0.22 -17.19
C GLN A 2 3.21 -1.23 -17.00
N LEU A 3 3.00 -1.93 -18.11
CA LEU A 3 2.69 -3.36 -18.09
C LEU A 3 3.94 -4.09 -17.59
N GLY A 4 3.89 -4.61 -16.35
CA GLY A 4 4.86 -5.60 -15.89
C GLY A 4 4.82 -6.80 -16.84
N LEU A 5 5.95 -7.09 -17.48
CA LEU A 5 6.07 -8.24 -18.39
C LEU A 5 5.72 -9.54 -17.64
N PRO A 6 5.03 -10.50 -18.28
CA PRO A 6 4.75 -11.78 -17.64
C PRO A 6 6.06 -12.54 -17.39
N ILE A 7 6.22 -13.02 -16.15
CA ILE A 7 7.36 -13.81 -15.68
C ILE A 7 7.25 -15.26 -16.20
N THR A 8 7.10 -15.46 -17.50
CA THR A 8 7.05 -16.79 -18.11
C THR A 8 8.38 -17.13 -18.79
N GLY A 9 9.32 -17.60 -17.96
CA GLY A 9 10.21 -18.72 -18.25
C GLY A 9 11.28 -18.63 -19.35
N LYS A 10 11.39 -17.54 -20.13
CA LYS A 10 12.44 -17.42 -21.18
C LYS A 10 13.31 -16.16 -21.13
N TYR A 11 12.96 -15.17 -20.31
CA TYR A 11 13.68 -13.91 -20.16
C TYR A 11 13.88 -13.54 -18.68
N ARG A 12 14.22 -14.54 -17.85
CA ARG A 12 14.69 -14.29 -16.49
C ARG A 12 16.14 -13.84 -16.58
N ASP A 13 16.35 -12.54 -16.51
CA ASP A 13 17.68 -11.99 -16.31
C ASP A 13 18.09 -12.22 -14.84
N PRO A 14 19.34 -12.63 -14.55
CA PRO A 14 19.82 -12.85 -13.19
C PRO A 14 19.57 -11.68 -12.23
N GLU A 15 19.60 -10.44 -12.72
CA GLU A 15 19.34 -9.23 -11.93
C GLU A 15 17.85 -9.16 -11.53
N SER A 16 16.95 -9.55 -12.43
CA SER A 16 15.51 -9.63 -12.12
C SER A 16 15.20 -10.72 -11.09
N ASP A 17 15.86 -11.88 -11.19
CA ASP A 17 15.71 -12.96 -10.21
C ASP A 17 16.28 -12.57 -8.86
N GLN A 18 17.39 -11.85 -8.84
CA GLN A 18 17.95 -11.30 -7.61
C GLN A 18 17.01 -10.27 -6.99
N TYR A 19 16.37 -9.41 -7.78
CA TYR A 19 15.40 -8.42 -7.29
C TYR A 19 14.14 -9.06 -6.70
N TYR A 20 13.50 -10.00 -7.41
CA TYR A 20 12.25 -10.64 -6.94
C TYR A 20 12.45 -11.66 -5.81
N ASN A 21 13.66 -12.22 -5.68
CA ASN A 21 13.97 -13.23 -4.66
C ASN A 21 14.97 -12.71 -3.59
N ASN A 22 15.17 -11.39 -3.48
CA ASN A 22 16.05 -10.86 -2.46
C ASN A 22 15.44 -11.06 -1.07
N ASN A 23 16.08 -11.87 -0.22
CA ASN A 23 15.63 -12.09 1.16
C ASN A 23 15.64 -10.81 2.02
N ASN A 24 16.44 -9.82 1.63
CA ASN A 24 16.51 -8.52 2.27
C ASN A 24 15.55 -7.49 1.65
N GLY A 25 14.88 -7.85 0.56
CA GLY A 25 13.95 -7.00 -0.17
C GLY A 25 12.74 -6.57 0.66
N ALA A 26 12.21 -5.38 0.37
CA ALA A 26 10.94 -4.93 0.90
C ALA A 26 9.82 -5.90 0.47
N LYS A 27 9.01 -6.31 1.43
CA LYS A 27 7.89 -7.23 1.22
C LYS A 27 6.70 -6.81 2.07
N ILE A 28 5.56 -6.58 1.42
CA ILE A 28 4.30 -6.30 2.09
C ILE A 28 3.75 -7.63 2.62
N THR A 29 3.60 -7.71 3.94
CA THR A 29 3.12 -8.91 4.64
C THR A 29 1.63 -8.81 4.97
N LYS A 30 1.09 -7.60 5.09
CA LYS A 30 -0.33 -7.35 5.33
C LYS A 30 -0.75 -6.04 4.68
N SER A 31 -1.92 -6.03 4.06
CA SER A 31 -2.54 -4.82 3.50
C SER A 31 -4.05 -4.83 3.74
N SER A 32 -4.71 -3.70 3.46
CA SER A 32 -6.17 -3.66 3.30
C SER A 32 -6.66 -4.71 2.30
N HIS A 33 -7.91 -5.14 2.49
CA HIS A 33 -8.58 -6.08 1.59
C HIS A 33 -8.70 -5.49 0.17
N PHE A 34 -8.67 -6.34 -0.86
CA PHE A 34 -8.60 -5.91 -2.26
C PHE A 34 -9.79 -5.05 -2.71
N ASP A 35 -10.96 -5.28 -2.11
CA ASP A 35 -12.15 -4.44 -2.21
C ASP A 35 -12.60 -4.06 -0.80
N LEU A 36 -12.73 -2.75 -0.54
CA LEU A 36 -13.13 -2.21 0.76
C LEU A 36 -14.30 -1.22 0.58
N GLU A 37 -15.45 -1.57 1.14
CA GLU A 37 -16.60 -0.66 1.20
C GLU A 37 -16.64 0.10 2.53
N TYR A 38 -16.99 1.39 2.48
CA TYR A 38 -17.13 2.22 3.67
C TYR A 38 -18.45 3.00 3.72
N ILE A 39 -18.80 3.47 4.91
CA ILE A 39 -20.01 4.26 5.17
C ILE A 39 -19.63 5.73 5.19
N LEU A 40 -20.37 6.56 4.46
CA LEU A 40 -20.17 8.01 4.42
C LEU A 40 -20.34 8.64 5.81
N GLY A 41 -19.51 9.61 6.14
CA GLY A 41 -19.53 10.32 7.42
C GLY A 41 -18.85 9.59 8.58
N HIS A 42 -18.49 8.32 8.41
CA HIS A 42 -17.78 7.53 9.42
C HIS A 42 -16.26 7.61 9.24
N LYS A 43 -15.54 7.29 10.31
CA LYS A 43 -14.09 7.13 10.29
C LYS A 43 -13.70 5.83 9.56
N ILE A 44 -12.73 5.92 8.67
CA ILE A 44 -12.21 4.76 7.92
C ILE A 44 -10.69 4.64 8.06
N PHE A 45 -10.18 3.43 7.82
CA PHE A 45 -8.77 3.13 7.95
C PHE A 45 -8.26 2.24 6.83
N PHE A 46 -7.06 2.55 6.33
CA PHE A 46 -6.31 1.67 5.45
C PHE A 46 -5.01 1.23 6.10
N LEU A 47 -4.57 0.01 5.82
CA LEU A 47 -3.43 -0.61 6.48
C LEU A 47 -2.43 -1.14 5.46
N CYS A 48 -1.14 -0.95 5.74
CA CYS A 48 -0.04 -1.63 5.07
C CYS A 48 1.05 -1.95 6.09
N GLU A 49 1.55 -3.18 6.08
CA GLU A 49 2.65 -3.65 6.91
C GLU A 49 3.67 -4.33 6.01
N ALA A 50 4.92 -3.91 6.12
CA ALA A 50 6.01 -4.39 5.29
C ALA A 50 7.24 -4.73 6.13
N THR A 51 8.01 -5.70 5.65
CA THR A 51 9.27 -6.17 6.24
C THR A 51 10.39 -6.06 5.21
N GLY A 52 11.62 -5.87 5.65
CA GLY A 52 12.82 -5.84 4.81
C GLY A 52 14.05 -5.48 5.63
N ASN A 53 15.25 -5.70 5.09
CA ASN A 53 16.50 -5.33 5.77
C ASN A 53 17.45 -4.64 4.78
N PRO A 54 17.55 -3.31 4.73
CA PRO A 54 17.01 -2.34 5.69
C PRO A 54 15.48 -2.27 5.74
N ARG A 55 14.95 -1.78 6.87
CA ARG A 55 13.51 -1.50 7.05
C ARG A 55 12.96 -0.74 5.83
N PRO A 56 11.84 -1.19 5.25
CA PRO A 56 11.25 -0.48 4.13
C PRO A 56 10.61 0.84 4.56
N THR A 57 10.57 1.79 3.65
CA THR A 57 9.66 2.95 3.73
C THR A 57 8.32 2.57 3.09
N ILE A 58 7.21 3.15 3.57
CA ILE A 58 5.89 2.96 2.97
C ILE A 58 5.39 4.30 2.42
N THR A 59 5.01 4.30 1.15
CA THR A 59 4.37 5.44 0.49
C THR A 59 2.98 5.04 0.01
N TRP A 60 2.02 5.92 0.21
CA TRP A 60 0.63 5.71 -0.18
C TRP A 60 0.27 6.52 -1.41
N TYR A 61 -0.55 5.94 -2.29
CA TYR A 61 -1.08 6.60 -3.48
C TYR A 61 -2.59 6.39 -3.56
N LYS A 62 -3.29 7.38 -4.10
CA LYS A 62 -4.69 7.30 -4.53
C LYS A 62 -4.76 7.67 -6.00
N ASP A 63 -5.31 6.79 -6.82
CA ASP A 63 -5.48 6.98 -8.26
C ASP A 63 -4.17 7.40 -8.96
N GLY A 64 -3.05 6.85 -8.49
CA GLY A 64 -1.69 7.13 -8.99
C GLY A 64 -1.04 8.41 -8.45
N SER A 65 -1.71 9.17 -7.60
CA SER A 65 -1.17 10.38 -6.96
C SER A 65 -0.75 10.10 -5.52
N GLU A 66 0.44 10.57 -5.13
CA GLU A 66 0.96 10.37 -3.78
C GLU A 66 0.08 11.07 -2.74
N ILE A 67 -0.17 10.38 -1.63
CA ILE A 67 -0.99 10.87 -0.53
C ILE A 67 -0.10 11.54 0.51
N TYR A 68 -0.46 12.77 0.88
CA TYR A 68 0.12 13.48 2.01
C TYR A 68 -0.93 13.73 3.08
N GLN A 69 -0.48 13.86 4.32
CA GLN A 69 -1.37 14.19 5.43
C GLN A 69 -2.01 15.56 5.24
N HIS A 70 -3.28 15.69 5.62
CA HIS A 70 -4.02 16.94 5.65
C HIS A 70 -5.09 16.91 6.76
N LEU A 71 -5.93 17.94 6.85
CA LEU A 71 -6.87 18.15 7.97
C LEU A 71 -7.80 16.96 8.29
N TYR A 72 -8.15 16.15 7.28
CA TYR A 72 -9.10 15.05 7.39
C TYR A 72 -8.47 13.69 7.09
N MET A 73 -7.16 13.65 6.81
CA MET A 73 -6.43 12.44 6.47
C MET A 73 -5.08 12.43 7.17
N HIS A 74 -4.88 11.44 8.03
CA HIS A 74 -3.66 11.28 8.82
C HIS A 74 -2.97 9.96 8.46
N ILE A 75 -1.65 9.97 8.45
CA ILE A 75 -0.82 8.77 8.26
C ILE A 75 -0.12 8.51 9.59
N HIS A 76 -0.33 7.31 10.13
CA HIS A 76 0.28 6.86 11.37
C HIS A 76 1.24 5.71 11.07
N GLU A 77 2.45 5.80 11.61
CA GLU A 77 3.51 4.81 11.37
C GLU A 77 4.02 4.21 12.68
N TRP A 78 4.29 2.91 12.64
CA TRP A 78 4.87 2.16 13.75
C TRP A 78 6.00 1.28 13.25
N GLU A 79 7.20 1.55 13.75
CA GLU A 79 8.36 0.69 13.58
C GLU A 79 8.31 -0.46 14.58
N TYR A 80 8.63 -1.67 14.12
CA TYR A 80 8.80 -2.83 14.98
C TYR A 80 10.16 -3.45 14.66
N GLY A 81 11.03 -3.56 15.67
CA GLY A 81 12.41 -4.03 15.46
C GLY A 81 13.17 -3.11 14.50
N ASP A 82 14.08 -3.67 13.71
CA ASP A 82 14.90 -2.94 12.71
C ASP A 82 14.49 -3.24 11.26
N ASP A 83 13.49 -4.10 11.06
CA ASP A 83 13.14 -4.67 9.75
C ASP A 83 11.68 -4.45 9.34
N ARG A 84 10.80 -4.03 10.25
CA ARG A 84 9.35 -3.91 9.96
C ARG A 84 8.81 -2.50 10.15
N LEU A 85 7.92 -2.10 9.25
CA LEU A 85 7.15 -0.86 9.31
C LEU A 85 5.67 -1.17 9.08
N LYS A 86 4.80 -0.59 9.91
CA LYS A 86 3.36 -0.55 9.70
C LYS A 86 2.95 0.89 9.47
N SER A 87 2.21 1.13 8.40
CA SER A 87 1.62 2.43 8.07
C SER A 87 0.11 2.30 7.98
N LYS A 88 -0.62 3.29 8.50
CA LYS A 88 -2.08 3.32 8.53
C LYS A 88 -2.58 4.70 8.12
N ILE A 89 -3.42 4.76 7.10
CA ILE A 89 -4.20 5.95 6.79
C ILE A 89 -5.46 5.95 7.66
N GLU A 90 -5.78 7.11 8.23
CA GLU A 90 -7.04 7.42 8.90
C GLU A 90 -7.71 8.57 8.15
N ILE A 91 -8.97 8.38 7.74
CA ILE A 91 -9.80 9.44 7.15
C ILE A 91 -11.04 9.63 8.03
N ASP A 92 -11.28 10.86 8.46
CA ASP A 92 -12.39 11.21 9.35
C ASP A 92 -12.85 12.67 9.12
N PRO A 93 -14.09 12.90 8.64
CA PRO A 93 -15.09 11.92 8.18
C PRO A 93 -14.82 11.43 6.75
N ALA A 94 -15.20 10.19 6.43
CA ALA A 94 -15.16 9.67 5.07
C ALA A 94 -16.20 10.33 4.16
N THR A 95 -15.80 10.59 2.92
CA THR A 95 -16.59 11.27 1.89
C THR A 95 -16.64 10.44 0.61
N GLN A 96 -17.49 10.84 -0.34
CA GLN A 96 -17.54 10.20 -1.66
C GLN A 96 -16.22 10.35 -2.44
N MET A 97 -15.41 11.38 -2.14
CA MET A 97 -14.13 11.62 -2.81
C MET A 97 -13.04 10.62 -2.38
N ASP A 98 -13.24 9.90 -1.28
CA ASP A 98 -12.31 8.89 -0.78
C ASP A 98 -12.42 7.55 -1.53
N ALA A 99 -13.37 7.42 -2.46
CA ALA A 99 -13.49 6.28 -3.37
C ALA A 99 -12.39 6.37 -4.43
N GLY A 100 -11.84 5.22 -4.81
CA GLY A 100 -10.76 5.14 -5.79
C GLY A 100 -9.91 3.89 -5.64
N VAL A 101 -8.77 3.88 -6.31
CA VAL A 101 -7.77 2.83 -6.18
C VAL A 101 -6.62 3.33 -5.33
N TYR A 102 -6.40 2.68 -4.20
CA TYR A 102 -5.29 2.96 -3.31
C TYR A 102 -4.16 1.97 -3.57
N GLU A 103 -2.92 2.45 -3.50
CA GLU A 103 -1.71 1.64 -3.54
C GLU A 103 -0.86 1.95 -2.31
N CYS A 104 -0.40 0.93 -1.61
CA CYS A 104 0.75 1.06 -0.73
C CYS A 104 1.99 0.47 -1.43
N THR A 105 3.06 1.26 -1.45
CA THR A 105 4.36 0.88 -1.98
C THR A 105 5.33 0.76 -0.82
N ALA A 106 5.95 -0.40 -0.66
CA ALA A 106 7.04 -0.63 0.29
C ALA A 106 8.36 -0.67 -0.48
N ASP A 107 9.31 0.18 -0.09
CA ASP A 107 10.57 0.37 -0.81
C ASP A 107 11.77 0.22 0.12
N ASN A 108 12.77 -0.54 -0.32
CA ASN A 108 14.12 -0.48 0.21
C ASN A 108 15.14 -0.65 -0.91
N MET A 109 16.43 -0.56 -0.57
CA MET A 109 17.52 -0.61 -1.56
C MET A 109 17.60 -1.92 -2.39
N TYR A 110 16.83 -2.96 -2.04
CA TYR A 110 16.89 -4.26 -2.68
C TYR A 110 15.65 -4.58 -3.51
N SER A 111 14.47 -4.13 -3.10
CA SER A 111 13.24 -4.32 -3.87
C SER A 111 12.15 -3.33 -3.50
N ILE A 112 11.19 -3.18 -4.42
CA ILE A 112 9.91 -2.50 -4.22
C ILE A 112 8.79 -3.54 -4.33
N ASP A 113 7.94 -3.61 -3.30
CA ASP A 113 6.69 -4.39 -3.32
C ASP A 113 5.49 -3.44 -3.26
N ARG A 114 4.40 -3.79 -3.95
CA ARG A 114 3.21 -2.94 -4.08
C ARG A 114 1.94 -3.75 -3.90
N ARG A 115 0.98 -3.18 -3.17
CA ARG A 115 -0.38 -3.74 -3.03
C ARG A 115 -1.42 -2.68 -3.30
N MET A 116 -2.35 -3.01 -4.19
CA MET A 116 -3.48 -2.17 -4.55
C MET A 116 -4.77 -2.73 -3.95
N PHE A 117 -5.70 -1.84 -3.62
CA PHE A 117 -7.07 -2.17 -3.32
C PHE A 117 -8.00 -1.07 -3.81
N LYS A 118 -9.23 -1.46 -4.14
CA LYS A 118 -10.28 -0.54 -4.53
C LYS A 118 -11.14 -0.19 -3.30
N THR A 119 -11.50 1.07 -3.18
CA THR A 119 -12.47 1.54 -2.21
C THR A 119 -13.74 2.03 -2.91
N ASP A 120 -14.88 1.77 -2.29
CA ASP A 120 -16.18 2.29 -2.70
C ASP A 120 -17.03 2.62 -1.46
N PHE A 121 -18.11 3.36 -1.62
CA PHE A 121 -18.98 3.72 -0.50
C PHE A 121 -20.37 3.11 -0.63
N SER A 122 -20.96 2.77 0.52
CA SER A 122 -22.38 2.43 0.62
C SER A 122 -23.15 3.60 1.23
N ILE A 123 -24.34 3.85 0.69
CA ILE A 123 -25.30 4.78 1.28
C ILE A 123 -26.21 3.94 2.18
N VAL A 124 -26.09 4.13 3.50
CA VAL A 124 -27.07 3.60 4.43
C VAL A 124 -28.23 4.59 4.44
N PHE A 125 -29.38 4.16 3.92
CA PHE A 125 -30.64 4.86 4.13
C PHE A 125 -31.22 4.36 5.44
N ASP A 126 -31.29 5.23 6.45
CA ASP A 126 -32.11 5.01 7.65
C ASP A 126 -33.61 5.09 7.32
#